data_AF-M5ENC5-F1
#
_entry.id   AF-M5ENC5-F1
#
_cell.length_a   1.000
_cell.length_b   1.000
_cell.length_c   1.000
_cell.angle_alpha   90.00
_cell.angle_beta   90.00
_cell.angle_gamma   90.00
#
_symmetry.space_group_name_H-M   'P 1'
#
loop_
_entity.id
_entity.type
_entity.pdbx_description
1 polymer ?
#
loop_
_entity_poly.entity_id
_entity_poly.type
_entity_poly.pdbx_seq_one_letter_code
_entity_poly.pdbx_strand_id
1 'polypeptide(L)' 'MDKSEEWASVSAHDYSVVRCAFKAMVAEGLPEHVWAEVAERMVGDLTRSMKIDPELVMRIIRR' A
#
# COMPACT_ATOMS: atom_id res chain seq x y z
N MET A 1 -18.73 -22.27 5.43
CA MET A 1 -17.57 -21.55 6.00
C MET A 1 -17.06 -20.64 4.90
N ASP A 2 -17.55 -19.40 4.91
CA ASP A 2 -17.09 -18.36 4.00
C ASP A 2 -15.67 -17.98 4.45
N LYS A 3 -14.66 -18.46 3.73
CA LYS A 3 -13.28 -17.99 3.91
C LYS A 3 -13.23 -16.60 3.28
N SER A 4 -13.68 -15.60 4.02
CA SER A 4 -13.29 -14.22 3.73
C SER A 4 -11.77 -14.21 3.82
N GLU A 5 -11.11 -14.06 2.67
CA GLU A 5 -9.66 -13.84 2.64
C GLU A 5 -9.37 -12.67 3.58
N GLU A 6 -8.63 -12.92 4.67
CA GLU A 6 -8.16 -11.88 5.58
C GLU A 6 -7.12 -11.04 4.84
N TRP A 7 -7.61 -10.07 4.08
CA TRP A 7 -6.80 -8.98 3.57
C TRP A 7 -6.30 -8.17 4.77
N ALA A 8 -5.03 -7.77 4.73
CA ALA A 8 -4.43 -6.98 5.79
C ALA A 8 -5.24 -5.71 6.07
N SER A 9 -5.89 -5.65 7.24
CA SER A 9 -6.55 -4.42 7.69
C SER A 9 -5.47 -3.47 8.24
N VAL A 10 -5.24 -2.38 7.52
CA VAL A 10 -4.25 -1.36 7.88
C VAL A 10 -4.90 -0.29 8.73
N SER A 11 -4.25 0.12 9.83
CA SER A 11 -4.76 1.23 10.64
C SER A 11 -4.73 2.54 9.85
N ALA A 12 -5.57 3.51 10.22
CA ALA A 12 -5.56 4.82 9.57
C ALA A 12 -4.20 5.53 9.69
N HIS A 13 -3.48 5.28 10.78
CA HIS A 13 -2.14 5.81 11.01
C HIS A 13 -1.13 5.20 10.02
N ASP A 14 -1.10 3.88 9.94
CA ASP A 14 -0.20 3.13 9.05
C ASP A 14 -0.46 3.48 7.57
N TYR A 15 -1.72 3.60 7.19
CA TYR A 15 -2.10 4.07 5.84
C TYR A 15 -1.54 5.47 5.57
N SER A 16 -1.64 6.40 6.53
CA SER A 16 -1.10 7.75 6.37
C SER A 16 0.42 7.74 6.24
N VAL A 17 1.12 6.92 7.01
CA VAL A 17 2.59 6.78 6.95
C VAL A 17 3.01 6.27 5.56
N VAL A 18 2.40 5.19 5.08
CA VAL A 18 2.71 4.63 3.76
C VAL A 18 2.39 5.63 2.65
N ARG A 19 1.23 6.29 2.70
CA ARG A 19 0.84 7.29 1.71
C ARG A 19 1.80 8.47 1.67
N CYS A 20 2.24 8.97 2.82
CA CYS A 20 3.22 10.07 2.88
C CYS A 20 4.57 9.66 2.32
N ALA A 21 5.09 8.49 2.70
CA ALA A 21 6.37 7.98 2.20
C ALA A 21 6.31 7.69 0.69
N PHE A 22 5.21 7.12 0.19
CA PHE A 22 4.99 6.92 -1.24
C PHE A 22 4.99 8.25 -2.01
N LYS A 23 4.28 9.26 -1.50
CA LYS A 23 4.26 10.60 -2.12
C LYS A 23 5.64 11.26 -2.15
N ALA A 24 6.48 11.03 -1.13
CA ALA A 24 7.86 11.52 -1.14
C ALA A 24 8.68 10.86 -2.27
N MET A 25 8.59 9.54 -2.42
CA MET A 25 9.27 8.81 -3.51
C MET A 25 8.79 9.29 -4.90
N VAL A 26 7.49 9.53 -5.06
CA VAL A 26 6.94 10.11 -6.30
C VAL A 26 7.53 11.50 -6.57
N ALA A 27 7.64 12.35 -5.56
CA ALA A 27 8.27 13.66 -5.68
C ALA A 27 9.77 13.58 -6.03
N GLU A 28 10.45 12.52 -5.62
CA GLU A 28 11.84 12.20 -5.98
C GLU A 28 11.99 11.57 -7.37
N GLY A 29 10.88 11.32 -8.08
CA GLY A 29 10.88 10.84 -9.47
C GLY A 29 10.62 9.35 -9.63
N LEU A 30 9.96 8.69 -8.67
CA LEU A 30 9.53 7.30 -8.83
C LEU A 30 8.65 7.14 -10.09
N PRO A 31 9.00 6.27 -11.05
CA PRO A 31 8.27 6.16 -12.30
C PRO A 31 6.92 5.45 -12.14
N GLU A 32 5.89 5.92 -12.84
CA GLU A 32 4.49 5.47 -12.67
C GLU A 32 4.29 3.96 -12.82
N HIS A 33 5.05 3.31 -13.70
CA HIS A 33 4.92 1.87 -13.96
C HIS A 33 5.31 0.99 -12.77
N VAL A 34 6.06 1.51 -11.78
CA VAL A 34 6.45 0.75 -10.57
C VAL A 34 5.63 1.16 -9.34
N TRP A 35 4.69 2.10 -9.46
CA TRP A 35 3.94 2.62 -8.32
C TRP A 35 3.16 1.54 -7.56
N ALA A 36 2.55 0.61 -8.29
CA ALA A 36 1.83 -0.52 -7.69
C ALA A 36 2.75 -1.40 -6.87
N GLU A 37 3.85 -1.87 -7.46
CA GLU A 37 4.81 -2.75 -6.81
C GLU A 37 5.42 -2.12 -5.55
N VAL A 38 5.76 -0.83 -5.61
CA VAL A 38 6.33 -0.10 -4.46
C VAL A 38 5.29 0.07 -3.36
N ALA A 39 4.07 0.49 -3.69
CA ALA A 39 3.00 0.64 -2.70
C ALA A 39 2.64 -0.69 -2.04
N GLU A 40 2.54 -1.77 -2.81
CA GLU A 40 2.37 -3.14 -2.29
C GLU A 40 3.50 -3.51 -1.33
N ARG A 41 4.76 -3.32 -1.74
CA ARG A 41 5.89 -3.66 -0.88
C ARG A 41 5.88 -2.89 0.44
N MET A 42 5.60 -1.58 0.40
CA MET A 42 5.53 -0.75 1.61
C MET A 42 4.43 -1.20 2.58
N VAL A 43 3.25 -1.54 2.06
CA VAL A 43 2.15 -2.06 2.90
C VAL A 43 2.51 -3.45 3.44
N GLY A 44 3.12 -4.31 2.62
CA GLY A 44 3.53 -5.66 3.03
C GLY A 44 4.59 -5.63 4.12
N ASP A 45 5.59 -4.77 3.98
CA ASP A 45 6.65 -4.58 4.97
C ASP A 45 6.08 -4.06 6.30
N LEU A 46 5.10 -3.15 6.26
CA LEU A 46 4.49 -2.57 7.46
C LEU A 46 3.53 -3.54 8.18
N THR A 47 2.71 -4.25 7.43
CA THR A 47 1.68 -5.16 7.96
C THR A 47 2.19 -6.58 8.19
N ARG A 48 3.40 -6.90 7.72
CA ARG A 48 3.96 -8.27 7.63
C ARG A 48 3.02 -9.26 6.93
N SER A 49 2.13 -8.76 6.08
CA SER A 49 1.10 -9.57 5.43
C SER A 49 1.50 -9.91 4.00
N MET A 50 1.30 -11.18 3.63
CA MET A 50 1.50 -11.66 2.27
C MET A 50 0.33 -11.34 1.33
N LYS A 51 -0.83 -10.99 1.88
CA LYS A 51 -2.04 -10.64 1.13
C LYS A 51 -2.44 -9.21 1.42
N ILE A 52 -2.25 -8.35 0.43
CA ILE A 52 -2.51 -6.92 0.51
C ILE A 52 -3.69 -6.58 -0.37
N ASP A 53 -4.66 -5.88 0.19
CA ASP A 53 -5.85 -5.46 -0.54
C ASP A 53 -5.47 -4.57 -1.75
N PRO A 54 -5.77 -4.98 -2.99
CA PRO A 54 -5.48 -4.16 -4.16
C PRO A 54 -6.24 -2.83 -4.15
N GLU A 55 -7.39 -2.74 -3.46
CA GLU A 55 -8.08 -1.45 -3.28
C GLU A 55 -7.29 -0.51 -2.38
N LEU A 56 -6.63 -1.02 -1.34
CA LEU A 56 -5.76 -0.23 -0.47
C LEU A 56 -4.57 0.34 -1.26
N VAL A 57 -3.94 -0.49 -2.09
CA VAL A 57 -2.85 -0.11 -2.99
C VAL A 57 -3.31 1.00 -3.93
N MET A 58 -4.47 0.84 -4.58
CA MET A 58 -5.04 1.88 -5.43
C MET A 58 -5.31 3.19 -4.68
N ARG A 59 -5.75 3.14 -3.42
CA ARG A 59 -5.96 4.33 -2.59
C ARG A 59 -4.65 5.03 -2.20
N ILE A 60 -3.52 4.33 -2.15
CA ILE A 60 -2.20 4.93 -1.90
C ILE A 60 -1.71 5.66 -3.16
N ILE A 61 -1.88 5.02 -4.31
CA ILE A 61 -1.38 5.51 -5.61
C ILE A 61 -2.23 6.67 -6.14
N ARG A 62 -3.54 6.66 -5.88
CA ARG A 62 -4.44 7.76 -6.25
C ARG A 62 -4.14 9.03 -5.44
N ARG A 63 -4.26 10.19 -6.08
CA ARG A 63 -3.94 11.53 -5.51
C ARG A 63 -4.72 11.85 -4.22
#